data_AF-A0A9P0GK87-F1
#
_entry.id   AF-A0A9P0GK87-F1
#
_cell.length_a   1.000
_cell.length_b   1.000
_cell.length_c   1.000
_cell.angle_alpha   90.00
_cell.angle_beta   90.00
_cell.angle_gamma   90.00
#
_symmetry.space_group_name_H-M   'P 1'
#
loop_
_entity.id
_entity.type
_entity.pdbx_description
1 polymer ?
#
loop_
_entity_poly.entity_id
_entity_poly.type
_entity_poly.pdbx_seq_one_letter_code
_entity_poly.pdbx_strand_id
1 'polypeptide(L)'
;MKQLNIHKHNLFLLINCFCCQIMFTDRLRKRQAPRPPRNTIGAYTREQKLVAAVWYHERLYTGMTIDQLAINFEIRFKAKSPDSNLLSKWDRKLFKDGRFKEPGQKVPRTTIHRWVYIPYIKESFIKFPGLLNKARANMLGLSDSSLKRILKIDISEEEIELWKKQGREKAALLRRCSTSLDDVEGSCSKKNNTDKEIDPVADNETIKVEIADEDLHEEIFIKSEDIEN
;
A
#
# COMPACT_ATOMS: atom_id res chain seq x y z
N MET A 1 -32.61 -72.82 29.03
CA MET A 1 -32.40 -71.53 29.70
C MET A 1 -31.31 -70.78 28.94
N LYS A 2 -31.58 -69.51 28.60
CA LYS A 2 -30.74 -68.58 27.84
C LYS A 2 -29.62 -68.01 28.73
N GLN A 3 -28.47 -67.67 28.14
CA GLN A 3 -27.62 -66.46 28.29
C GLN A 3 -26.39 -66.69 27.38
N LEU A 4 -26.19 -66.07 26.20
CA LEU A 4 -25.92 -64.66 25.81
C LEU A 4 -24.67 -64.03 26.45
N ASN A 5 -23.55 -64.07 25.71
CA ASN A 5 -22.43 -63.12 25.62
C ASN A 5 -21.31 -63.87 24.88
N ILE A 6 -20.72 -63.43 23.77
CA ILE A 6 -19.94 -62.20 23.59
C ILE A 6 -19.94 -61.87 22.08
N HIS A 7 -20.57 -60.76 21.69
CA HIS A 7 -20.30 -60.07 20.43
C HIS A 7 -19.24 -59.00 20.69
N LYS A 8 -17.96 -59.33 20.50
CA LYS A 8 -16.85 -58.35 20.48
C LYS A 8 -15.85 -58.60 19.34
N HIS A 9 -16.33 -59.05 18.18
CA HIS A 9 -15.46 -59.30 17.02
C HIS A 9 -15.83 -58.54 15.74
N ASN A 10 -16.69 -57.52 15.80
CA ASN A 10 -17.10 -56.77 14.60
C ASN A 10 -16.98 -55.24 14.73
N LEU A 11 -15.90 -54.75 15.33
CA LEU A 11 -15.55 -53.32 15.26
C LEU A 11 -14.11 -53.07 14.80
N PHE A 12 -13.47 -54.04 14.14
CA PHE A 12 -12.12 -53.86 13.55
C PHE A 12 -12.09 -53.94 12.02
N LEU A 13 -13.23 -54.23 11.37
CA LEU A 13 -13.29 -54.40 9.91
C LEU A 13 -13.95 -53.25 9.14
N LEU A 14 -14.36 -52.17 9.81
CA LEU A 14 -14.95 -50.99 9.12
C LEU A 14 -14.05 -49.75 9.09
N ILE A 15 -12.86 -49.78 9.69
CA ILE A 15 -11.88 -48.66 9.62
C ILE A 15 -10.83 -48.86 8.51
N ASN A 16 -10.72 -50.06 7.92
CA ASN A 16 -9.73 -50.36 6.88
C ASN A 16 -10.23 -50.26 5.43
N CYS A 17 -11.45 -49.77 5.19
CA CYS A 17 -12.00 -49.63 3.84
C CYS A 17 -12.22 -48.16 3.41
N PHE A 18 -11.40 -47.23 3.90
CA PHE A 18 -11.31 -45.87 3.34
C PHE A 18 -9.91 -45.48 2.86
N CYS A 19 -8.86 -46.25 3.19
CA CYS A 19 -7.51 -46.01 2.69
C CYS A 19 -7.29 -46.47 1.24
N CYS A 20 -8.10 -47.39 0.71
CA CYS A 20 -7.94 -47.87 -0.68
C CYS A 20 -8.60 -46.96 -1.74
N GLN A 21 -9.58 -46.13 -1.38
CA GLN A 21 -10.21 -45.22 -2.35
C GLN A 21 -9.37 -43.96 -2.64
N ILE A 22 -8.51 -43.53 -1.71
CA ILE A 22 -7.64 -42.36 -1.90
C ILE A 22 -6.41 -42.72 -2.75
N MET A 23 -6.03 -44.00 -2.82
CA MET A 23 -4.87 -44.46 -3.60
C MET A 23 -5.14 -44.55 -5.12
N PHE A 24 -6.40 -44.41 -5.58
CA PHE A 24 -6.73 -44.52 -7.02
C PHE A 24 -6.98 -43.19 -7.72
N THR A 25 -7.32 -42.11 -7.01
CA THR A 25 -7.40 -40.76 -7.60
C THR A 25 -6.03 -40.09 -7.74
N ASP A 26 -5.00 -40.62 -7.07
CA ASP A 26 -3.62 -40.10 -7.13
C ASP A 26 -2.80 -40.65 -8.32
N ARG A 27 -3.32 -41.66 -9.05
CA ARG A 27 -2.66 -42.22 -10.25
C ARG A 27 -3.02 -41.53 -11.55
N LEU A 28 -4.09 -40.74 -11.60
CA LEU A 28 -4.50 -40.02 -12.82
C LEU A 28 -4.19 -38.51 -12.81
N ARG A 29 -3.78 -37.93 -11.67
CA ARG A 29 -3.17 -36.58 -11.63
C ARG A 29 -1.68 -36.55 -12.01
N LYS A 30 -1.05 -37.70 -12.26
CA LYS A 30 0.36 -37.78 -12.69
C LYS A 30 0.60 -37.52 -14.18
N ARG A 31 -0.44 -37.26 -15.00
CA ARG A 31 -0.29 -37.08 -16.45
C ARG A 31 -0.23 -35.62 -16.93
N GLN A 32 -0.34 -34.64 -16.03
CA GLN A 32 -0.11 -33.22 -16.33
C GLN A 32 0.68 -32.48 -15.24
N ALA A 33 1.52 -33.18 -14.47
CA ALA A 33 2.54 -32.46 -13.72
C ALA A 33 3.50 -31.85 -14.75
N PRO A 34 3.67 -30.51 -14.83
CA PRO A 34 4.69 -29.93 -15.67
C PRO A 34 6.01 -30.59 -15.30
N ARG A 35 6.71 -31.12 -16.32
CA ARG A 35 8.04 -31.71 -16.13
C ARG A 35 8.87 -30.67 -15.37
N PRO A 36 9.55 -31.04 -14.27
CA PRO A 36 10.44 -30.09 -13.61
C PRO A 36 11.43 -29.58 -14.69
N PRO A 37 11.56 -28.26 -14.86
CA PRO A 37 12.41 -27.71 -15.90
C PRO A 37 13.81 -28.30 -15.73
N ARG A 38 14.32 -28.88 -16.83
CA ARG A 38 15.63 -29.50 -16.89
C ARG A 38 16.65 -28.44 -16.47
N ASN A 39 17.24 -28.64 -15.30
CA ASN A 39 18.08 -27.69 -14.59
C ASN A 39 19.41 -27.50 -15.34
N THR A 40 19.40 -26.66 -16.38
CA THR A 40 20.60 -26.01 -16.90
C THR A 40 21.01 -24.96 -15.88
N ILE A 41 22.30 -24.91 -15.55
CA ILE A 41 22.95 -23.93 -14.67
C ILE A 41 22.31 -22.53 -14.82
N GLY A 42 21.54 -22.09 -13.81
CA GLY A 42 20.91 -20.76 -13.72
C GLY A 42 19.46 -20.72 -14.23
N ALA A 43 18.40 -20.59 -13.43
CA ALA A 43 18.25 -19.80 -12.22
C ALA A 43 17.15 -20.38 -11.32
N TYR A 44 17.35 -20.31 -10.00
CA TYR A 44 16.31 -20.59 -9.01
C TYR A 44 15.03 -19.79 -9.29
N THR A 45 13.86 -20.38 -9.07
CA THR A 45 12.58 -19.68 -9.21
C THR A 45 12.46 -18.56 -8.16
N ARG A 46 11.61 -17.57 -8.41
CA ARG A 46 11.39 -16.48 -7.44
C ARG A 46 10.96 -17.00 -6.07
N GLU A 47 10.07 -17.99 -6.05
CA GLU A 47 9.61 -18.64 -4.83
C GLU A 47 10.76 -19.31 -4.08
N GLN A 48 11.57 -20.12 -4.78
CA GLN A 48 12.74 -20.78 -4.20
C GLN A 48 13.66 -19.77 -3.53
N LYS A 49 13.97 -18.67 -4.23
CA LYS A 49 14.88 -17.67 -3.68
C LYS A 49 14.30 -16.92 -2.48
N LEU A 50 12.99 -16.61 -2.50
CA LEU A 50 12.30 -15.94 -1.40
C LEU A 50 12.26 -16.82 -0.15
N VAL A 51 11.80 -18.07 -0.29
CA VAL A 51 11.72 -19.01 0.84
C VAL A 51 13.10 -19.26 1.43
N ALA A 52 14.11 -19.47 0.57
CA ALA A 52 15.48 -19.67 1.03
C ALA A 52 16.06 -18.45 1.75
N ALA A 53 15.76 -17.23 1.27
CA ALA A 53 16.16 -15.99 1.94
C ALA A 53 15.52 -15.86 3.32
N VAL A 54 14.21 -16.14 3.44
CA VAL A 54 13.49 -16.10 4.72
C VAL A 54 14.07 -17.10 5.71
N TRP A 55 14.24 -18.37 5.29
CA TRP A 55 14.85 -19.39 6.16
C TRP A 55 16.28 -19.03 6.57
N TYR A 56 17.06 -18.43 5.66
CA TYR A 56 18.42 -18.01 5.98
C TYR A 56 18.44 -16.84 6.98
N HIS A 57 17.47 -15.93 6.90
CA HIS A 57 17.29 -14.82 7.85
C HIS A 57 16.89 -15.35 9.24
N GLU A 58 15.92 -16.26 9.27
CA GLU A 58 15.34 -16.81 10.48
C GLU A 58 16.25 -17.81 11.21
N ARG A 59 17.31 -18.31 10.55
CA ARG A 59 18.22 -19.31 11.12
C ARG A 59 18.86 -18.86 12.43
N LEU A 60 19.09 -17.56 12.59
CA LEU A 60 19.70 -16.99 13.80
C LEU A 60 18.76 -17.07 15.01
N TYR A 61 17.44 -17.05 14.78
CA TYR A 61 16.43 -17.13 15.83
C TYR A 61 15.99 -18.57 16.09
N THR A 62 16.00 -19.42 15.06
CA THR A 62 15.58 -20.83 15.15
C THR A 62 16.72 -21.78 15.53
N GLY A 63 17.97 -21.32 15.50
CA GLY A 63 19.16 -22.17 15.70
C GLY A 63 19.43 -23.14 14.55
N MET A 64 18.77 -22.97 13.40
CA MET A 64 18.93 -23.85 12.24
C MET A 64 20.33 -23.72 11.61
N THR A 65 20.98 -24.85 11.35
CA THR A 65 22.29 -24.85 10.65
C THR A 65 22.12 -24.67 9.14
N ILE A 66 23.18 -24.27 8.44
CA ILE A 66 23.16 -24.13 6.98
C ILE A 66 22.89 -25.49 6.30
N ASP A 67 23.41 -26.58 6.86
CA ASP A 67 23.20 -27.93 6.32
C ASP A 67 21.74 -28.37 6.46
N GLN A 68 21.10 -28.07 7.59
CA GLN A 68 19.66 -28.33 7.78
C GLN A 68 18.81 -27.50 6.81
N LEU A 69 19.16 -26.23 6.61
CA LEU A 69 18.50 -25.39 5.61
C LEU A 69 18.65 -25.99 4.20
N ALA A 70 19.84 -26.48 3.85
CA ALA A 70 20.09 -27.12 2.56
C ALA A 70 19.24 -28.39 2.37
N ILE A 71 19.18 -29.25 3.38
CA ILE A 71 18.33 -30.45 3.37
C ILE A 71 16.85 -30.07 3.21
N ASN A 72 16.37 -29.10 3.99
CA ASN A 72 14.99 -28.63 3.92
C ASN A 72 14.65 -28.04 2.55
N PHE A 73 15.59 -27.31 1.95
CA PHE A 73 15.45 -26.75 0.60
C PHE A 73 15.33 -27.86 -0.44
N GLU A 74 16.22 -28.85 -0.40
CA GLU A 74 16.22 -29.98 -1.35
C GLU A 74 14.95 -30.84 -1.22
N ILE A 75 14.49 -31.11 0.01
CA ILE A 75 13.24 -31.83 0.28
C ILE A 75 12.04 -31.08 -0.30
N ARG A 76 11.94 -29.77 -0.01
CA ARG A 76 10.77 -28.96 -0.41
C ARG A 76 10.70 -28.74 -1.92
N PHE A 77 11.82 -28.35 -2.52
CA PHE A 77 11.84 -27.90 -3.92
C PHE A 77 12.32 -28.95 -4.90
N LYS A 78 12.81 -30.11 -4.43
CA LYS A 78 13.39 -31.18 -5.25
C LYS A 78 14.48 -30.66 -6.20
N ALA A 79 15.23 -29.67 -5.72
CA ALA A 79 16.26 -28.95 -6.46
C ALA A 79 17.48 -28.73 -5.57
N LYS A 80 18.68 -28.74 -6.16
CA LYS A 80 19.96 -28.56 -5.45
C LYS A 80 19.95 -27.30 -4.59
N SER A 81 20.37 -27.41 -3.33
CA SER A 81 20.47 -26.27 -2.42
C SER A 81 21.39 -25.16 -2.98
N PRO A 82 21.04 -23.87 -2.80
CA PRO A 82 21.93 -22.76 -3.10
C PRO A 82 23.12 -22.70 -2.14
N ASP A 83 24.26 -22.24 -2.65
CA ASP A 83 25.44 -22.01 -1.81
C ASP A 83 25.17 -20.91 -0.77
N SER A 84 25.86 -20.99 0.38
CA SER A 84 25.74 -20.01 1.48
C SER A 84 25.95 -18.55 1.02
N ASN A 85 26.88 -18.32 0.09
CA ASN A 85 27.12 -17.00 -0.50
C ASN A 85 25.91 -16.48 -1.29
N LEU A 86 25.17 -17.38 -1.94
CA LEU A 86 23.99 -17.02 -2.72
C LEU A 86 22.79 -16.75 -1.81
N LEU A 87 22.63 -17.56 -0.76
CA LEU A 87 21.66 -17.33 0.31
C LEU A 87 21.84 -15.97 0.97
N SER A 88 23.07 -15.62 1.37
CA SER A 88 23.39 -14.31 1.94
C SER A 88 23.08 -13.15 0.99
N LYS A 89 23.34 -13.31 -0.31
CA LYS A 89 22.97 -12.30 -1.32
C LYS A 89 21.45 -12.12 -1.43
N TRP A 90 20.67 -13.20 -1.33
CA TRP A 90 19.22 -13.12 -1.41
C TRP A 90 18.59 -12.55 -0.14
N ASP A 91 19.08 -12.95 1.03
CA ASP A 91 18.72 -12.38 2.34
C ASP A 91 18.91 -10.86 2.33
N ARG A 92 20.12 -10.38 1.98
CA ARG A 92 20.40 -8.94 1.90
C ARG A 92 19.45 -8.22 0.93
N LYS A 93 19.22 -8.79 -0.26
CA LYS A 93 18.31 -8.19 -1.24
C LYS A 93 16.86 -8.11 -0.75
N LEU A 94 16.42 -9.11 0.01
CA LEU A 94 15.07 -9.19 0.52
C LEU A 94 14.86 -8.24 1.71
N PHE A 95 15.68 -8.39 2.75
CA PHE A 95 15.47 -7.73 4.05
C PHE A 95 16.16 -6.38 4.16
N LYS A 96 17.34 -6.21 3.56
CA LYS A 96 18.07 -4.93 3.63
C LYS A 96 17.64 -3.97 2.52
N ASP A 97 17.56 -4.46 1.29
CA ASP A 97 17.29 -3.59 0.14
C ASP A 97 15.79 -3.41 -0.14
N GLY A 98 14.93 -4.22 0.49
CA GLY A 98 13.47 -4.29 0.22
C GLY A 98 13.15 -4.64 -1.24
N ARG A 99 14.10 -5.21 -1.98
CA ARG A 99 14.07 -5.31 -3.43
C ARG A 99 14.51 -6.69 -3.89
N PHE A 100 13.57 -7.63 -3.81
CA PHE A 100 13.70 -8.92 -4.48
C PHE A 100 13.38 -8.82 -5.98
N LYS A 101 14.22 -8.08 -6.73
CA LYS A 101 14.04 -7.86 -8.17
C LYS A 101 14.85 -8.87 -8.98
N GLU A 102 14.20 -9.48 -9.97
CA GLU A 102 14.91 -10.30 -10.95
C GLU A 102 15.71 -9.40 -11.92
N PRO A 103 16.92 -9.83 -12.36
CA PRO A 103 17.67 -9.10 -13.37
C PRO A 103 16.81 -8.99 -14.64
N GLY A 104 16.58 -7.77 -15.12
CA GLY A 104 15.75 -7.49 -16.30
C GLY A 104 14.31 -7.05 -15.99
N GLN A 105 13.85 -7.18 -14.74
CA GLN A 105 12.56 -6.63 -14.35
C GLN A 105 12.68 -5.11 -14.21
N LYS A 106 12.38 -4.38 -15.30
CA LYS A 106 12.21 -2.93 -15.29
C LYS A 106 11.03 -2.61 -14.39
N VAL A 107 11.30 -2.40 -13.10
CA VAL A 107 10.29 -1.78 -12.25
C VAL A 107 10.10 -0.38 -12.80
N PRO A 108 8.87 -0.01 -13.22
CA PRO A 108 8.62 1.38 -13.57
C PRO A 108 9.12 2.19 -12.39
N ARG A 109 9.96 3.18 -12.66
CA ARG A 109 10.43 4.13 -11.66
C ARG A 109 9.25 5.04 -11.29
N THR A 110 8.10 4.44 -10.98
CA THR A 110 6.97 5.11 -10.35
C THR A 110 7.42 5.37 -8.93
N THR A 111 8.03 6.54 -8.80
CA THR A 111 8.38 7.18 -7.54
C THR A 111 7.16 7.07 -6.63
N ILE A 112 7.26 6.27 -5.57
CA ILE A 112 6.21 6.05 -4.56
C ILE A 112 5.60 7.38 -4.10
N HIS A 113 6.41 8.44 -4.11
CA HIS A 113 6.01 9.83 -3.87
C HIS A 113 4.82 10.34 -4.69
N ARG A 114 4.52 9.78 -5.87
CA ARG A 114 3.41 10.26 -6.72
C ARG A 114 2.04 10.09 -6.06
N TRP A 115 1.84 8.96 -5.39
CA TRP A 115 0.55 8.58 -4.81
C TRP A 115 0.23 9.44 -3.59
N VAL A 116 1.27 9.91 -2.89
CA VAL A 116 1.16 10.82 -1.75
C VAL A 116 0.45 12.12 -2.14
N TYR A 117 0.62 12.61 -3.37
CA TYR A 117 0.04 13.88 -3.82
C TYR A 117 -1.44 13.80 -4.25
N ILE A 118 -1.97 12.60 -4.53
CA ILE A 118 -3.34 12.41 -5.02
C ILE A 118 -4.40 13.03 -4.08
N PRO A 119 -4.40 12.77 -2.76
CA PRO A 119 -5.38 13.38 -1.86
C PRO A 119 -5.30 14.91 -1.85
N TYR A 120 -4.09 15.49 -1.89
CA TYR A 120 -3.91 16.95 -1.93
C TYR A 120 -4.38 17.56 -3.25
N ILE A 121 -4.12 16.88 -4.37
CA ILE A 121 -4.64 17.28 -5.69
C ILE A 121 -6.16 17.26 -5.67
N LYS A 122 -6.79 16.21 -5.16
CA LYS A 122 -8.25 16.11 -4.99
C LYS A 122 -8.80 17.28 -4.17
N GLU A 123 -8.25 17.50 -2.97
CA GLU A 123 -8.65 18.60 -2.09
C GLU A 123 -8.53 19.95 -2.77
N SER A 124 -7.47 20.15 -3.56
CA SER A 124 -7.29 21.40 -4.29
C SER A 124 -8.42 21.65 -5.30
N PHE A 125 -8.90 20.62 -6.01
CA PHE A 125 -10.00 20.77 -6.98
C PHE A 125 -11.34 21.06 -6.30
N ILE A 126 -11.55 20.51 -5.10
CA ILE A 126 -12.74 20.78 -4.29
C ILE A 126 -12.71 22.20 -3.75
N LYS A 127 -11.59 22.64 -3.16
CA LYS A 127 -11.46 23.99 -2.58
C LYS A 127 -11.46 25.09 -3.65
N PHE A 128 -10.77 24.86 -4.77
CA PHE A 128 -10.55 25.86 -5.82
C PHE A 128 -10.87 25.29 -7.21
N PRO A 129 -12.15 25.08 -7.57
CA PRO A 129 -12.54 24.39 -8.80
C PRO A 129 -12.16 25.14 -10.10
N GLY A 130 -12.04 26.47 -10.05
CA GLY A 130 -11.67 27.31 -11.20
C GLY A 130 -10.17 27.57 -11.36
N LEU A 131 -9.33 27.06 -10.46
CA LEU A 131 -7.90 27.35 -10.47
C LEU A 131 -7.18 26.60 -11.61
N LEU A 132 -6.34 27.32 -12.36
CA LEU A 132 -5.51 26.77 -13.43
C LEU A 132 -4.50 25.74 -12.88
N ASN A 133 -4.19 24.72 -13.68
CA ASN A 133 -3.25 23.66 -13.28
C ASN A 133 -1.86 24.19 -12.90
N LYS A 134 -1.36 25.24 -13.58
CA LYS A 134 -0.08 25.86 -13.24
C LYS A 134 -0.07 26.46 -11.83
N ALA A 135 -1.13 27.20 -11.48
CA ALA A 135 -1.26 27.78 -10.14
C ALA A 135 -1.47 26.70 -9.07
N ARG A 136 -2.24 25.65 -9.40
CA ARG A 136 -2.42 24.48 -8.55
C ARG A 136 -1.12 23.73 -8.29
N ALA A 137 -0.26 23.60 -9.29
CA ALA A 137 1.06 22.97 -9.14
C ALA A 137 1.93 23.76 -8.16
N ASN A 138 1.99 25.09 -8.32
CA ASN A 138 2.72 25.97 -7.41
C ASN A 138 2.21 25.86 -5.97
N MET A 139 0.88 25.85 -5.77
CA MET A 139 0.25 25.71 -4.45
C MET A 139 0.62 24.40 -3.75
N LEU A 140 0.84 23.32 -4.50
CA LEU A 140 1.19 22.00 -3.97
C LEU A 140 2.71 21.76 -3.88
N GLY A 141 3.53 22.76 -4.22
CA GLY A 141 5.00 22.60 -4.28
C GLY A 141 5.46 21.63 -5.39
N LEU A 142 4.66 21.48 -6.45
CA LEU A 142 4.92 20.57 -7.56
C LEU A 142 5.36 21.33 -8.82
N SER A 143 6.22 20.72 -9.62
CA SER A 143 6.43 21.21 -10.99
C SER A 143 5.17 20.98 -11.84
N ASP A 144 4.87 21.90 -12.77
CA ASP A 144 3.73 21.75 -13.70
C ASP A 144 3.81 20.43 -14.50
N SER A 145 5.01 20.00 -14.88
CA SER A 145 5.25 18.73 -15.56
C SER A 145 4.91 17.52 -14.69
N SER A 146 5.20 17.60 -13.39
CA SER A 146 4.87 16.57 -12.41
C SER A 146 3.37 16.47 -12.28
N LEU A 147 2.67 17.59 -12.00
CA LEU A 147 1.21 17.60 -11.84
C LEU A 147 0.51 17.03 -13.08
N LYS A 148 0.87 17.49 -14.29
CA LYS A 148 0.30 16.97 -15.55
C LYS A 148 0.52 15.46 -15.72
N ARG A 149 1.67 14.95 -15.28
CA ARG A 149 1.96 13.51 -15.32
C ARG A 149 1.10 12.73 -14.35
N ILE A 150 0.86 13.25 -13.14
CA ILE A 150 -0.04 12.61 -12.16
C ILE A 150 -1.46 12.59 -12.72
N LEU A 151 -1.96 13.75 -13.17
CA LEU A 151 -3.29 13.85 -13.76
C LEU A 151 -3.47 12.94 -14.96
N LYS A 152 -2.44 12.73 -15.79
CA LYS A 152 -2.56 11.85 -16.97
C LYS A 152 -2.56 10.36 -16.63
N ILE A 153 -1.88 9.94 -15.56
CA ILE A 153 -1.64 8.51 -15.29
C ILE A 153 -2.55 7.99 -14.17
N ASP A 154 -2.83 8.78 -13.15
CA ASP A 154 -3.44 8.31 -11.91
C ASP A 154 -4.89 8.76 -11.72
N ILE A 155 -5.36 9.76 -12.46
CA ILE A 155 -6.66 10.41 -12.23
C ILE A 155 -7.40 10.51 -13.58
N SER A 156 -8.65 10.09 -13.65
CA SER A 156 -9.44 10.25 -14.88
C SER A 156 -10.02 11.67 -15.01
N GLU A 157 -10.30 12.13 -16.23
CA GLU A 157 -10.95 13.44 -16.43
C GLU A 157 -12.34 13.49 -15.76
N GLU A 158 -13.06 12.37 -15.75
CA GLU A 158 -14.36 12.23 -15.08
C GLU A 158 -14.27 12.48 -13.57
N GLU A 159 -13.21 11.97 -12.91
CA GLU A 159 -12.95 12.23 -11.50
C GLU A 159 -12.66 13.72 -11.24
N ILE A 160 -11.91 14.37 -12.12
CA ILE A 160 -11.59 15.80 -12.02
C ILE A 160 -12.88 16.64 -12.13
N GLU A 161 -13.74 16.32 -13.10
CA GLU A 161 -15.04 17.00 -13.27
C GLU A 161 -15.95 16.81 -12.05
N LEU A 162 -15.98 15.61 -11.49
CA LEU A 162 -16.73 15.30 -10.27
C LEU A 162 -16.25 16.13 -9.08
N TRP A 163 -14.93 16.20 -8.84
CA TRP A 163 -14.39 17.00 -7.73
C TRP A 163 -14.64 18.50 -7.92
N LYS A 164 -14.54 19.00 -9.15
CA LYS A 164 -14.90 20.39 -9.46
C LYS A 164 -16.38 20.66 -9.20
N LYS A 165 -17.27 19.73 -9.54
CA LYS A 165 -18.72 19.83 -9.27
C LYS A 165 -18.98 19.89 -7.77
N GLN A 166 -18.39 18.99 -6.99
CA GLN A 166 -18.48 18.98 -5.53
C GLN A 166 -17.98 20.30 -4.92
N GLY A 167 -16.86 20.83 -5.41
CA GLY A 167 -16.33 22.12 -4.98
C GLY A 167 -17.29 23.29 -5.23
N ARG A 168 -17.91 23.34 -6.42
CA ARG A 168 -18.92 24.35 -6.75
C ARG A 168 -20.16 24.25 -5.87
N GLU A 169 -20.67 23.04 -5.65
CA GLU A 169 -21.83 22.79 -4.77
C GLU A 169 -21.55 23.21 -3.34
N LYS A 170 -20.38 22.84 -2.79
CA LYS A 170 -19.95 23.24 -1.45
C LYS A 170 -19.82 24.76 -1.32
N ALA A 171 -19.24 25.43 -2.31
CA ALA A 171 -19.14 26.89 -2.35
C ALA A 171 -20.53 27.56 -2.43
N ALA A 172 -21.47 26.99 -3.19
CA ALA A 172 -22.84 27.50 -3.27
C ALA A 172 -23.59 27.36 -1.94
N LEU A 173 -23.40 26.25 -1.22
CA LEU A 173 -23.98 26.04 0.11
C LEU A 173 -23.44 27.06 1.13
N LEU A 174 -22.12 27.28 1.16
CA LEU A 174 -21.52 28.26 2.08
C LEU A 174 -22.09 29.67 1.88
N ARG A 175 -22.31 30.09 0.62
CA ARG A 175 -22.94 31.39 0.32
C ARG A 175 -24.39 31.50 0.79
N ARG A 176 -25.13 30.39 0.86
CA ARG A 176 -26.52 30.37 1.37
C ARG A 176 -26.56 30.43 2.90
N CYS A 177 -25.57 29.88 3.58
CA CYS A 177 -25.51 29.91 5.04
C CYS A 177 -25.02 31.26 5.58
N SER A 178 -24.17 31.99 4.85
CA SER A 178 -23.74 33.32 5.28
C SER A 178 -24.86 34.36 5.28
N THR A 179 -25.91 34.18 4.48
CA THR A 179 -27.03 35.13 4.37
C THR A 179 -28.09 35.00 5.47
N SER A 180 -27.97 34.05 6.41
CA SER A 180 -28.98 33.83 7.45
C SER A 180 -28.59 34.34 8.84
N LEU A 181 -27.44 35.01 8.99
CA LEU A 181 -26.93 35.48 10.29
C LEU A 181 -27.08 37.00 10.51
N ASP A 182 -27.38 37.78 9.45
CA ASP A 182 -27.46 39.24 9.56
C ASP A 182 -28.87 39.76 9.91
N ASP A 183 -29.88 38.90 9.99
CA ASP A 183 -31.27 39.31 10.27
C ASP A 183 -31.64 39.38 11.77
N VAL A 184 -30.67 39.23 12.69
CA VAL A 184 -30.94 39.26 14.15
C VAL A 184 -30.37 40.48 14.88
N GLU A 185 -29.47 41.29 14.29
CA GLU A 185 -29.01 42.54 14.91
C GLU A 185 -29.66 43.79 14.31
N GLY A 186 -30.99 43.76 14.28
CA GLY A 186 -31.79 44.98 14.33
C GLY A 186 -31.67 45.63 15.72
N SER A 187 -30.63 46.44 15.94
CA SER A 187 -30.70 47.78 16.56
C SER A 187 -29.37 48.17 17.23
N CYS A 188 -28.48 48.83 16.47
CA CYS A 188 -27.78 49.98 17.04
C CYS A 188 -27.32 50.99 15.98
N SER A 189 -28.11 52.07 15.90
CA SER A 189 -27.64 53.45 15.80
C SER A 189 -26.74 53.85 14.63
N LYS A 190 -27.41 54.39 13.60
CA LYS A 190 -27.00 55.54 12.76
C LYS A 190 -25.81 56.33 13.32
N LYS A 191 -24.68 56.38 12.59
CA LYS A 191 -23.84 57.59 12.44
C LYS A 191 -23.18 57.64 11.05
N ASN A 192 -23.83 58.40 10.18
CA ASN A 192 -23.31 59.45 9.29
C ASN A 192 -21.97 59.26 8.55
N ASN A 193 -22.09 59.15 7.22
CA ASN A 193 -21.40 59.90 6.17
C ASN A 193 -20.06 60.59 6.50
N THR A 194 -19.02 60.17 5.80
CA THR A 194 -18.18 61.11 5.04
C THR A 194 -17.64 60.40 3.81
N ASP A 195 -18.06 60.88 2.64
CA ASP A 195 -17.55 60.51 1.33
C ASP A 195 -16.08 60.92 1.21
N LYS A 196 -15.21 59.97 0.89
CA LYS A 196 -13.91 60.25 0.27
C LYS A 196 -13.74 59.35 -0.94
N GLU A 197 -13.95 59.98 -2.07
CA GLU A 197 -13.55 59.58 -3.42
C GLU A 197 -12.05 59.21 -3.40
N ILE A 198 -11.73 57.96 -3.73
CA ILE A 198 -10.35 57.49 -3.93
C ILE A 198 -10.33 56.78 -5.28
N ASP A 199 -9.61 57.39 -6.22
CA ASP A 199 -9.33 56.88 -7.55
C ASP A 199 -8.61 55.52 -7.51
N PRO A 200 -8.92 54.58 -8.42
CA PRO A 200 -8.16 53.34 -8.53
C PRO A 200 -6.86 53.57 -9.32
N VAL A 201 -5.77 53.83 -8.61
CA VAL A 201 -4.40 53.69 -9.14
C VAL A 201 -4.03 52.21 -9.12
N ALA A 202 -3.68 51.71 -10.30
CA ALA A 202 -3.19 50.36 -10.52
C ALA A 202 -1.77 50.23 -9.99
N ASP A 203 -1.55 49.30 -9.05
CA ASP A 203 -0.22 48.74 -8.79
C ASP A 203 -0.33 47.26 -8.40
N ASN A 204 0.39 46.45 -9.17
CA ASN A 204 0.52 45.00 -8.98
C ASN A 204 1.41 44.74 -7.76
N GLU A 205 0.81 44.68 -6.57
CA GLU A 205 1.53 44.25 -5.38
C GLU A 205 1.73 42.73 -5.36
N THR A 206 3.00 42.37 -5.35
CA THR A 206 3.51 41.01 -5.17
C THR A 206 3.19 40.59 -3.74
N ILE A 207 2.23 39.67 -3.58
CA ILE A 207 1.90 39.05 -2.30
C ILE A 207 3.11 38.23 -1.83
N LYS A 208 3.92 38.82 -0.93
CA LYS A 208 4.84 38.07 -0.09
C LYS A 208 4.00 37.34 0.95
N VAL A 209 3.80 36.04 0.73
CA VAL A 209 3.27 35.15 1.77
C VAL A 209 4.44 34.88 2.72
N GLU A 210 4.48 35.61 3.84
CA GLU A 210 5.24 35.18 5.03
C GLU A 210 4.53 33.94 5.58
N ILE A 211 5.15 32.79 5.38
CA ILE A 211 4.76 31.55 6.03
C ILE A 211 5.39 31.63 7.42
N ALA A 212 4.56 31.83 8.44
CA ALA A 212 4.96 31.64 9.81
C ALA A 212 5.25 30.15 10.02
N ASP A 213 6.50 29.82 10.33
CA ASP A 213 6.93 28.50 10.78
C ASP A 213 6.32 28.27 12.18
N GLU A 214 5.15 27.63 12.24
CA GLU A 214 4.64 27.07 13.49
C GLU A 214 5.31 25.72 13.73
N ASP A 215 6.22 25.73 14.71
CA ASP A 215 6.88 24.59 15.31
C ASP A 215 5.87 23.54 15.82
N LEU A 216 5.68 22.47 15.06
CA LEU A 216 5.01 21.24 15.52
C LEU A 216 6.08 20.22 15.94
N HIS A 217 6.54 20.36 17.18
CA HIS A 217 7.19 19.29 17.93
C HIS A 217 6.12 18.26 18.36
N GLU A 218 5.89 17.22 17.54
CA GLU A 218 5.23 16.00 18.03
C GLU A 218 6.29 15.07 18.63
N GLU A 219 6.39 15.10 19.96
CA GLU A 219 7.05 14.07 20.74
C GLU A 219 6.29 12.75 20.60
N ILE A 220 6.83 11.81 19.82
CA ILE A 220 6.35 10.43 19.80
C ILE A 220 6.87 9.73 21.06
N PHE A 221 6.05 9.74 22.10
CA PHE A 221 6.27 8.98 23.33
C PHE A 221 5.95 7.50 23.08
N ILE A 222 6.98 6.70 22.77
CA ILE A 222 6.85 5.24 22.70
C ILE A 222 6.89 4.71 24.14
N LYS A 223 5.73 4.35 24.69
CA LYS A 223 5.64 3.50 25.88
C LYS A 223 6.11 2.10 25.53
N SER A 224 7.31 1.76 25.97
CA SER A 224 7.75 0.38 26.12
C SER A 224 7.10 -0.20 27.38
N GLU A 225 6.01 -0.96 27.21
CA GLU A 225 5.49 -1.86 28.22
C GLU A 225 5.96 -3.29 27.89
N ASP A 226 6.91 -3.73 28.70
CA ASP A 226 6.99 -5.01 29.38
C ASP A 226 6.92 -6.29 28.54
N ILE A 227 8.14 -6.75 28.21
CA ILE A 227 8.49 -8.16 28.09
C ILE A 227 8.53 -8.73 29.52
N GLU A 228 7.56 -9.56 29.89
CA GLU A 228 7.72 -10.56 30.95
C GLU A 228 6.79 -11.76 30.74
N ASN A 229 7.42 -12.94 30.66
CA ASN A 229 6.94 -14.34 30.58
C ASN A 229 6.56 -14.94 29.22
#